data_AF-A0A412L8X4-F1
#
_entry.id   AF-A0A412L8X4-F1
#
_cell.length_a   1.000
_cell.length_b   1.000
_cell.length_c   1.000
_cell.angle_alpha   90.00
_cell.angle_beta   90.00
_cell.angle_gamma   90.00
#
_symmetry.space_group_name_H-M   'P 1'
#
loop_
_entity.id
_entity.type
_entity.pdbx_description
1 polymer ?
#
loop_
_entity_poly.entity_id
_entity_poly.type
_entity_poly.pdbx_seq_one_letter_code
_entity_poly.pdbx_strand_id
1 'polypeptide(L)'
;MQDGSHAIFLSTMGQDAENVPEVLVKFLKFVKANLEESQKDFGDPYVEKLQRDIQKIKVSREMGRCYMMFDELIAEERKEGILLGKEEQMRMLIEKKLAKGLSIAQIAEHLEEEEETIRKYVEKLKEVSSK
;
A
#
# COMPACT_ATOMS: atom_id res chain seq x y z
N MET A 1 -9.39 -38.78 19.57
CA MET A 1 -9.44 -39.04 18.12
C MET A 1 -8.08 -38.64 17.58
N GLN A 2 -7.25 -39.58 17.12
CA GLN A 2 -6.01 -39.24 16.42
C GLN A 2 -6.42 -38.79 15.02
N ASP A 3 -6.25 -37.50 14.72
CA ASP A 3 -6.41 -37.00 13.36
C ASP A 3 -5.49 -37.83 12.45
N GLY A 4 -6.08 -38.54 11.49
CA GLY A 4 -5.42 -39.49 10.59
C GLY A 4 -4.49 -38.82 9.57
N SER A 5 -3.85 -37.71 9.96
CA SER A 5 -2.84 -37.00 9.18
C SER A 5 -1.57 -37.85 9.07
N HIS A 6 -1.31 -38.32 7.85
CA HIS A 6 -0.07 -39.01 7.49
C HIS A 6 0.86 -37.99 6.82
N ALA A 7 2.06 -37.83 7.38
CA ALA A 7 3.11 -37.00 6.78
C ALA A 7 4.09 -37.90 6.04
N ILE A 8 4.37 -37.56 4.78
CA ILE A 8 5.39 -38.25 3.96
C ILE A 8 6.53 -37.26 3.75
N PHE A 9 7.76 -37.73 3.98
CA PHE A 9 8.97 -36.96 3.72
C PHE A 9 9.57 -37.40 2.39
N LEU A 10 9.77 -36.45 1.48
CA LEU A 10 10.32 -36.69 0.15
C LEU A 10 11.61 -35.89 -0.01
N SER A 11 12.65 -36.54 -0.54
CA SER A 11 13.93 -35.88 -0.84
C SER A 11 13.95 -35.41 -2.28
N THR A 12 14.19 -34.11 -2.49
CA THR A 12 14.38 -33.51 -3.82
C THR A 12 15.76 -33.83 -4.43
N MET A 13 16.64 -34.50 -3.67
CA MET A 13 18.01 -34.88 -4.06
C MET A 13 18.21 -36.41 -4.06
N GLY A 14 17.12 -37.19 -4.03
CA GLY A 14 17.20 -38.65 -4.08
C GLY A 14 17.86 -39.16 -5.37
N GLN A 15 18.63 -40.24 -5.28
CA GLN A 15 19.30 -40.88 -6.43
C GLN A 15 18.46 -42.03 -7.02
N ASP A 16 17.40 -42.45 -6.33
CA ASP A 16 16.54 -43.59 -6.71
C ASP A 16 15.45 -43.21 -7.72
N ALA A 17 15.79 -42.49 -8.79
CA ALA A 17 14.83 -42.06 -9.80
C ALA A 17 14.17 -43.24 -10.55
N GLU A 18 14.80 -44.41 -10.57
CA GLU A 18 14.31 -45.62 -11.25
C GLU A 18 13.24 -46.37 -10.45
N ASN A 19 13.23 -46.23 -9.11
CA ASN A 19 12.30 -46.92 -8.23
C ASN A 19 11.05 -46.09 -7.88
N VAL A 20 10.95 -44.89 -8.43
CA VAL A 20 9.93 -43.89 -8.08
C VAL A 20 9.13 -43.53 -9.34
N PRO A 21 7.81 -43.29 -9.23
CA PRO A 21 7.01 -42.86 -10.38
C PRO A 21 7.58 -41.62 -11.06
N GLU A 22 7.63 -41.63 -12.39
CA GLU A 22 8.18 -40.54 -13.21
C GLU A 22 7.54 -39.18 -12.90
N VAL A 23 6.23 -39.18 -12.63
CA VAL A 23 5.44 -38.01 -12.21
C VAL A 23 6.00 -37.38 -10.92
N LEU A 24 6.35 -38.20 -9.93
CA LEU A 24 6.91 -37.74 -8.66
C LEU A 24 8.33 -37.19 -8.84
N VAL A 25 9.13 -37.79 -9.72
CA VAL A 25 10.46 -37.27 -10.08
C VAL A 25 10.35 -35.90 -10.75
N LYS A 26 9.42 -35.71 -11.69
CA LYS A 26 9.16 -34.41 -12.35
C LYS A 26 8.71 -33.35 -11.34
N PHE A 27 7.81 -33.72 -10.42
CA PHE A 27 7.38 -32.84 -9.33
C PHE A 27 8.54 -32.42 -8.42
N LEU A 28 9.38 -33.35 -7.97
CA LEU A 28 10.51 -33.04 -7.09
C LEU A 28 11.56 -32.15 -7.79
N LYS A 29 11.77 -32.34 -9.10
CA LYS A 29 12.60 -31.45 -9.92
C LYS A 29 12.02 -30.04 -9.99
N PHE A 30 10.70 -29.90 -10.15
CA PHE A 30 10.01 -28.62 -10.11
C PHE A 30 10.13 -27.93 -8.74
N VAL A 31 9.96 -28.67 -7.63
CA VAL A 31 10.08 -28.11 -6.27
C VAL A 31 11.51 -27.64 -5.98
N LYS A 32 12.51 -28.33 -6.52
CA LYS A 32 13.92 -27.94 -6.41
C LYS A 32 14.28 -26.72 -7.26
N ALA A 33 13.60 -26.53 -8.39
CA ALA A 33 13.93 -25.52 -9.38
C ALA A 33 13.78 -24.09 -8.81
N ASN A 34 14.69 -23.20 -9.22
CA ASN A 34 14.62 -21.78 -8.86
C ASN A 34 13.41 -21.09 -9.51
N LEU A 35 13.10 -19.85 -9.11
CA LEU A 35 11.92 -19.12 -9.60
C LEU A 35 11.81 -19.08 -11.14
N GLU A 36 12.94 -18.92 -11.83
CA GLU A 36 13.02 -18.92 -13.30
C GLU A 36 12.88 -20.32 -13.91
N GLU A 37 13.53 -21.31 -13.29
CA GLU A 37 13.51 -22.70 -13.77
C GLU A 37 12.16 -23.39 -13.51
N SER A 38 11.45 -22.96 -12.47
CA SER A 38 10.11 -23.42 -12.12
C SER A 38 9.06 -23.03 -13.16
N GLN A 39 9.35 -22.10 -14.07
CA GLN A 39 8.45 -21.71 -15.17
C GLN A 39 8.70 -22.51 -16.45
N LYS A 40 9.71 -23.37 -16.48
CA LYS A 40 9.98 -24.23 -17.63
C LYS A 40 8.90 -25.31 -17.74
N ASP A 41 8.75 -25.86 -18.94
CA ASP A 41 7.90 -27.01 -19.16
C ASP A 41 8.58 -28.27 -18.58
N PHE A 42 7.91 -28.94 -17.65
CA PHE A 42 8.36 -30.19 -17.04
C PHE A 42 7.74 -31.43 -17.71
N GLY A 43 6.89 -31.24 -18.74
CA GLY A 43 6.24 -32.32 -19.48
C GLY A 43 5.32 -33.16 -18.62
N ASP A 44 4.65 -32.53 -17.63
CA ASP A 44 3.73 -33.16 -16.71
C ASP A 44 2.46 -32.31 -16.50
N PRO A 45 1.27 -32.84 -16.83
CA PRO A 45 0.01 -32.09 -16.71
C PRO A 45 -0.32 -31.63 -15.28
N TYR A 46 0.15 -32.36 -14.26
CA TYR A 46 -0.07 -31.99 -12.86
C TYR A 46 0.83 -30.80 -12.46
N VAL A 47 2.09 -30.82 -12.88
CA VAL A 47 3.03 -29.69 -12.65
C VAL A 47 2.55 -28.44 -13.39
N GLU A 48 2.05 -28.56 -14.62
CA GLU A 48 1.47 -27.43 -15.36
C GLU A 48 0.28 -26.80 -14.63
N LYS A 49 -0.63 -27.62 -14.10
CA LYS A 49 -1.77 -27.12 -13.31
C LYS A 49 -1.28 -26.36 -12.08
N LEU A 50 -0.29 -26.90 -11.38
CA LEU A 50 0.29 -26.28 -10.19
C LEU A 50 0.98 -24.94 -10.52
N GLN A 51 1.72 -24.85 -11.63
CA GLN A 51 2.32 -23.60 -12.11
C GLN A 51 1.26 -22.52 -12.34
N ARG A 52 0.15 -22.86 -13.02
CA ARG A 52 -0.96 -21.94 -13.27
C ARG A 52 -1.61 -21.45 -11.98
N ASP A 53 -1.82 -22.35 -11.02
CA ASP A 53 -2.44 -22.01 -9.74
C ASP A 53 -1.53 -21.11 -8.89
N ILE A 54 -0.22 -21.40 -8.84
CA ILE A 54 0.77 -20.54 -8.18
C ILE A 54 0.82 -19.15 -8.84
N GLN A 55 0.78 -19.07 -10.17
CA GLN A 55 0.78 -17.79 -10.88
C GLN A 55 -0.46 -16.96 -10.54
N LYS A 56 -1.66 -17.57 -10.52
CA LYS A 56 -2.89 -16.88 -10.10
C LYS A 56 -2.80 -16.35 -8.67
N ILE A 57 -2.27 -17.15 -7.74
CA ILE A 57 -2.07 -16.73 -6.35
C ILE A 57 -1.09 -15.56 -6.27
N LYS A 58 0.03 -15.61 -7.00
CA LYS A 58 1.01 -14.53 -7.04
C LYS A 58 0.41 -13.23 -7.56
N VAL A 59 -0.28 -13.27 -8.71
CA VAL A 59 -0.96 -12.12 -9.29
C VAL A 59 -2.02 -11.56 -8.34
N SER A 60 -2.81 -12.43 -7.70
CA SER A 60 -3.81 -11.99 -6.71
C SER A 60 -3.17 -11.29 -5.51
N ARG A 61 -2.04 -11.79 -4.99
CA ARG A 61 -1.33 -11.16 -3.86
C ARG A 61 -0.66 -9.84 -4.26
N GLU A 62 -0.11 -9.75 -5.47
CA GLU A 62 0.45 -8.52 -6.01
C GLU A 62 -0.62 -7.45 -6.17
N MET A 63 -1.77 -7.81 -6.77
CA MET A 63 -2.92 -6.93 -6.87
C MET A 63 -3.41 -6.48 -5.49
N GLY A 64 -3.46 -7.39 -4.51
CA GLY A 64 -3.76 -7.02 -3.12
C GLY A 64 -2.81 -5.97 -2.55
N ARG A 65 -1.50 -6.05 -2.84
CA ARG A 65 -0.53 -5.03 -2.45
C ARG A 65 -0.73 -3.70 -3.17
N CYS A 66 -0.97 -3.74 -4.48
CA CYS A 66 -1.26 -2.54 -5.26
C CYS A 66 -2.50 -1.81 -4.72
N TYR A 67 -3.59 -2.54 -4.42
CA TYR A 67 -4.78 -1.95 -3.82
C TYR A 67 -4.50 -1.30 -2.46
N MET A 68 -3.74 -1.96 -1.58
CA MET A 68 -3.37 -1.36 -0.28
C MET A 68 -2.57 -0.06 -0.47
N MET A 69 -1.59 -0.04 -1.37
CA MET A 69 -0.82 1.17 -1.67
C MET A 69 -1.69 2.30 -2.23
N PHE A 70 -2.65 1.98 -3.10
CA PHE A 70 -3.59 2.99 -3.62
C PHE A 70 -4.49 3.56 -2.53
N ASP A 71 -5.01 2.72 -1.64
CA ASP A 71 -5.84 3.17 -0.51
C ASP A 71 -5.05 4.08 0.43
N GLU A 72 -3.77 3.79 0.67
CA GLU A 72 -2.87 4.65 1.44
C GLU A 72 -2.68 6.03 0.78
N LEU A 73 -2.38 6.05 -0.52
CA LEU A 73 -2.24 7.31 -1.27
C LEU A 73 -3.53 8.14 -1.25
N ILE A 74 -4.69 7.52 -1.46
CA ILE A 74 -5.98 8.22 -1.40
C ILE A 74 -6.26 8.75 0.01
N ALA A 75 -5.90 7.99 1.05
CA ALA A 75 -6.07 8.44 2.43
C ALA A 75 -5.15 9.62 2.77
N GLU A 76 -3.93 9.65 2.24
CA GLU A 76 -2.99 10.78 2.37
C GLU A 76 -3.53 12.02 1.64
N GLU A 77 -3.86 11.90 0.35
CA GLU A 77 -4.46 12.98 -0.45
C GLU A 77 -5.69 13.59 0.24
N ARG A 78 -6.56 12.75 0.83
CA ARG A 78 -7.73 13.23 1.57
C ARG A 78 -7.35 13.98 2.84
N LYS A 79 -6.34 13.53 3.59
CA LYS A 79 -5.85 14.22 4.80
C LYS A 79 -5.25 15.57 4.43
N GLU A 80 -4.43 15.62 3.39
CA GLU A 80 -3.84 16.85 2.88
C GLU A 80 -4.93 17.82 2.41
N GLY A 81 -5.91 17.34 1.64
CA GLY A 81 -7.04 18.15 1.21
C GLY A 81 -7.86 18.73 2.36
N ILE A 82 -8.07 17.96 3.44
CA ILE A 82 -8.73 18.48 4.65
C ILE A 82 -7.88 19.54 5.35
N LEU A 83 -6.56 19.34 5.44
CA LEU A 83 -5.66 20.30 6.06
C LEU A 83 -5.64 21.61 5.28
N LEU A 84 -5.44 21.53 3.96
CA LEU A 84 -5.46 22.68 3.05
C LEU A 84 -6.80 23.41 3.12
N GLY A 85 -7.92 22.68 3.15
CA GLY A 85 -9.25 23.28 3.27
C GLY A 85 -9.46 24.02 4.61
N LYS A 86 -8.93 23.49 5.72
CA LYS A 86 -8.96 24.18 7.02
C LYS A 86 -8.09 25.44 7.01
N GLU A 87 -6.89 25.38 6.44
CA GLU A 87 -6.01 26.54 6.30
C GLU A 87 -6.64 27.62 5.42
N GLU A 88 -7.26 27.24 4.31
CA GLU A 88 -7.96 28.16 3.42
C GLU A 88 -9.17 28.78 4.10
N GLN A 89 -9.97 27.99 4.84
CA GLN A 89 -11.08 28.50 5.63
C GLN A 89 -10.61 29.53 6.67
N MET A 90 -9.53 29.23 7.40
CA MET A 90 -8.95 30.14 8.39
C MET A 90 -8.49 31.45 7.73
N ARG A 91 -7.78 31.34 6.60
CA ARG A 91 -7.34 32.49 5.80
C ARG A 91 -8.52 33.38 5.37
N MET A 92 -9.57 32.80 4.80
CA MET A 92 -10.75 33.53 4.36
C MET A 92 -11.48 34.23 5.52
N LEU A 93 -11.52 33.61 6.70
CA LEU A 93 -12.13 34.20 7.89
C LEU A 93 -11.33 35.41 8.38
N ILE A 94 -10.00 35.30 8.40
CA ILE A 94 -9.10 36.40 8.78
C ILE A 94 -9.25 37.56 7.79
N GLU A 95 -9.22 37.30 6.47
CA GLU A 95 -9.43 38.32 5.44
C GLU A 95 -10.78 39.04 5.61
N LYS A 96 -11.87 38.29 5.80
CA LYS A 96 -13.21 38.87 6.02
C LYS A 96 -13.27 39.73 7.27
N LYS A 97 -12.56 39.36 8.34
CA LYS A 97 -12.52 40.14 9.59
C LYS A 97 -11.64 41.38 9.45
N LEU A 98 -10.51 41.29 8.75
CA LEU A 98 -9.68 42.45 8.42
C LEU A 98 -10.41 43.46 7.53
N ALA A 99 -11.16 42.98 6.53
CA ALA A 99 -12.00 43.83 5.68
C ALA A 99 -13.09 44.57 6.47
N LYS A 100 -13.53 44.01 7.62
CA LYS A 100 -14.44 44.67 8.56
C LYS A 100 -13.76 45.65 9.51
N GLY A 101 -12.44 45.84 9.40
CA GLY A 101 -11.66 46.77 10.22
C GLY A 101 -11.35 46.28 11.64
N LEU A 102 -11.49 44.98 11.92
CA LEU A 102 -11.16 44.41 13.23
C LEU A 102 -9.64 44.39 13.45
N SER A 103 -9.20 44.68 14.68
CA SER A 103 -7.79 44.59 15.06
C SER A 103 -7.33 43.14 15.21
N ILE A 104 -6.01 42.91 15.15
CA ILE A 104 -5.44 41.57 15.27
C ILE A 104 -5.83 40.90 16.61
N ALA A 105 -5.82 41.67 17.70
CA ALA A 105 -6.25 41.21 19.03
C ALA A 105 -7.73 40.76 19.04
N GLN A 106 -8.62 41.53 18.40
CA GLN A 106 -10.03 41.15 18.28
C GLN A 106 -10.24 39.93 17.39
N ILE A 107 -9.41 39.75 16.35
CA ILE A 107 -9.49 38.58 15.47
C ILE A 107 -9.03 37.32 16.21
N ALA A 108 -7.94 37.43 16.97
CA ALA A 108 -7.42 36.37 17.83
C ALA A 108 -8.48 35.91 18.85
N GLU A 109 -9.12 36.86 19.54
CA GLU A 109 -10.21 36.57 20.47
C GLU A 109 -11.41 35.90 19.79
N HIS A 110 -11.86 36.41 18.64
CA HIS A 110 -13.02 35.83 17.94
C HIS A 110 -12.75 34.45 17.31
N LEU A 111 -11.50 34.12 17.01
CA LEU A 111 -11.11 32.85 16.43
C LEU A 111 -10.56 31.87 17.47
N GLU A 112 -10.49 32.29 18.75
CA GLU A 112 -9.91 31.53 19.86
C GLU A 112 -8.47 31.06 19.55
N GLU A 113 -7.70 31.92 18.89
CA GLU A 113 -6.35 31.66 18.41
C GLU A 113 -5.36 32.68 18.97
N GLU A 114 -4.09 32.31 19.01
CA GLU A 114 -3.03 33.21 19.47
C GLU A 114 -2.81 34.38 18.49
N GLU A 115 -2.56 35.58 19.01
CA GLU A 115 -2.27 36.76 18.17
C GLU A 115 -1.08 36.52 17.22
N GLU A 116 -0.09 35.75 17.66
CA GLU A 116 1.08 35.39 16.85
C GLU A 116 0.69 34.55 15.63
N THR A 117 -0.24 33.61 15.80
CA THR A 117 -0.78 32.78 14.70
C THR A 117 -1.49 33.66 13.69
N ILE A 118 -2.34 34.58 14.14
CA ILE A 118 -3.03 35.52 13.25
C ILE A 118 -2.02 36.41 12.52
N ARG A 119 -1.00 36.94 13.21
CA ARG A 119 0.07 37.75 12.56
C ARG A 119 0.76 36.99 11.45
N LYS A 120 1.14 35.73 11.67
CA LYS A 120 1.74 34.85 10.65
C LYS A 120 0.84 34.69 9.43
N TYR A 121 -0.47 34.50 9.62
CA TYR A 121 -1.43 34.41 8.51
C TYR A 121 -1.54 35.73 7.74
N VAL A 122 -1.57 36.87 8.44
CA VAL A 122 -1.62 38.20 7.80
C VAL A 122 -0.34 38.52 7.02
N GLU A 123 0.83 38.13 7.52
CA GLU A 123 2.09 38.25 6.78
C GLU A 123 2.09 37.39 5.52
N LYS A 124 1.71 36.11 5.63
CA LYS A 124 1.55 35.21 4.46
C LYS A 124 0.55 35.75 3.44
N LEU A 125 -0.51 36.42 3.87
CA LEU A 125 -1.49 37.06 2.97
C LEU A 125 -0.88 38.23 2.20
N LYS A 126 -0.07 39.07 2.86
CA LYS A 126 0.62 40.19 2.22
C LYS A 126 1.66 39.72 1.20
N GLU A 127 2.38 38.64 1.50
CA GLU A 127 3.36 38.05 0.56
C GLU A 127 2.70 37.51 -0.71
N VAL A 128 1.53 36.87 -0.58
CA VAL A 128 0.77 36.34 -1.73
C VAL A 128 0.18 37.47 -2.56
N SER A 129 -0.29 38.56 -1.95
CA SER A 129 -0.80 39.73 -2.68
C SER A 129 0.28 40.59 -3.34
N SER A 130 1.56 40.36 -3.04
CA SER A 130 2.70 41.11 -3.60
C SER A 130 3.40 40.39 -4.76
N LYS A 131 2.93 39.20 -5.15
CA LYS A 131 3.31 38.48 -6.38
C LYS A 131 2.25 38.67 -7.45
#